data_AF-A0AAW5EVF9-F1
#
_entry.id   AF-A0AAW5EVF9-F1
#
_cell.length_a   1.000
_cell.length_b   1.000
_cell.length_c   1.000
_cell.angle_alpha   90.00
_cell.angle_beta   90.00
_cell.angle_gamma   90.00
#
_symmetry.space_group_name_H-M   'P 1'
#
loop_
_entity.id
_entity.type
_entity.pdbx_description
1 polymer ?
#
loop_
_entity_poly.entity_id
_entity_poly.type
_entity_poly.pdbx_seq_one_letter_code
_entity_poly.pdbx_strand_id
1 'polypeptide(L)'
;DRDGLFQAIGEANIYADAKTAADAIPDEAPADLLAEYKIARLRPDFSLKDFVAQHFTLPERKTVSYQRSPDENVRDYINGMWEVLSRPPDMAVAYSSQLPLPYTYVVPGGRFSELYYWDSYFTMIGLYENQKIDLMRDMVRD
;
A
#
# COMPACT_ATOMS: atom_id res chain seq x y z
N ASP A 1 -15.21 -8.18 -23.84
CA ASP A 1 -14.74 -7.03 -23.05
C ASP A 1 -13.25 -7.08 -22.84
N ARG A 2 -12.49 -6.28 -23.59
CA ARG A 2 -11.06 -6.00 -23.37
C ARG A 2 -10.84 -4.50 -23.08
N ASP A 3 -11.89 -3.83 -22.57
CA ASP A 3 -11.99 -2.37 -22.48
C ASP A 3 -12.28 -1.89 -21.05
N GLY A 4 -11.69 -2.56 -20.04
CA GLY A 4 -11.90 -2.18 -18.64
C GLY A 4 -11.06 -0.96 -18.24
N LEU A 5 -11.60 -0.09 -17.37
CA LEU A 5 -10.90 1.08 -16.85
C LEU A 5 -9.54 0.71 -16.21
N PHE A 6 -9.48 -0.37 -15.43
CA PHE A 6 -8.21 -0.82 -14.82
C PHE A 6 -7.14 -1.18 -15.87
N GLN A 7 -7.53 -1.87 -16.95
CA GLN A 7 -6.63 -2.20 -18.03
C GLN A 7 -6.14 -0.94 -18.75
N ALA A 8 -7.06 0.00 -19.03
CA ALA A 8 -6.71 1.27 -19.65
C ALA A 8 -5.71 2.09 -18.81
N ILE A 9 -5.90 2.12 -17.48
CA ILE A 9 -4.98 2.76 -16.55
C ILE A 9 -3.58 2.10 -16.61
N GLY A 10 -3.54 0.76 -16.61
CA GLY A 10 -2.29 0.00 -16.67
C GLY A 10 -1.52 0.21 -17.98
N GLU A 11 -2.21 0.29 -19.12
CA GLU A 11 -1.59 0.49 -20.44
C GLU A 11 -1.15 1.94 -20.69
N ALA A 12 -1.81 2.91 -20.06
CA ALA A 12 -1.54 4.33 -20.26
C ALA A 12 -0.27 4.83 -19.56
N ASN A 13 0.37 4.01 -18.71
CA ASN A 13 1.60 4.35 -17.97
C ASN A 13 1.50 5.71 -17.23
N ILE A 14 0.34 5.97 -16.60
CA ILE A 14 0.07 7.20 -15.83
C ILE A 14 0.95 7.30 -14.58
N TYR A 15 1.26 6.15 -13.98
CA TYR A 15 2.11 6.04 -12.80
C TYR A 15 3.47 5.44 -13.14
N ALA A 16 4.46 5.71 -12.29
CA ALA A 16 5.82 5.21 -12.45
C ALA A 16 5.94 3.68 -12.25
N ASP A 17 4.97 3.06 -11.56
CA ASP A 17 4.94 1.61 -11.36
C ASP A 17 3.51 1.07 -11.30
N ALA A 18 3.33 -0.19 -11.68
CA ALA A 18 2.03 -0.85 -11.76
C ALA A 18 1.37 -1.03 -10.38
N LYS A 19 2.13 -1.09 -9.28
CA LYS A 19 1.54 -1.22 -7.93
C LYS A 19 0.78 0.05 -7.57
N THR A 20 1.28 1.22 -7.96
CA THR A 20 0.56 2.48 -7.72
C THR A 20 -0.83 2.52 -8.38
N ALA A 21 -1.00 1.91 -9.56
CA ALA A 21 -2.32 1.75 -10.17
C ALA A 21 -3.21 0.76 -9.41
N ALA A 22 -2.64 -0.36 -8.93
CA ALA A 22 -3.36 -1.38 -8.18
C ALA A 22 -3.74 -0.95 -6.75
N ASP A 23 -2.97 -0.04 -6.18
CA ASP A 23 -3.19 0.52 -4.85
C ASP A 23 -4.15 1.71 -4.86
N ALA A 24 -4.43 2.30 -6.03
CA ALA A 24 -5.32 3.45 -6.16
C ALA A 24 -6.74 3.08 -5.72
N ILE A 25 -7.33 3.90 -4.86
CA ILE A 25 -8.64 3.68 -4.25
C ILE A 25 -9.68 4.46 -5.06
N PRO A 26 -10.69 3.80 -5.64
CA PRO A 26 -11.83 4.50 -6.23
C PRO A 26 -12.55 5.36 -5.18
N ASP A 27 -12.82 6.63 -5.52
CA ASP A 27 -13.53 7.54 -4.61
C ASP A 27 -15.05 7.28 -4.56
N GLU A 28 -15.55 6.43 -5.45
CA GLU A 28 -16.94 6.04 -5.62
C GLU A 28 -17.09 4.55 -5.96
N ALA A 29 -18.33 4.07 -6.07
CA ALA A 29 -18.58 2.67 -6.39
C ALA A 29 -18.00 2.31 -7.78
N PRO A 30 -17.26 1.19 -7.91
CA PRO A 30 -16.62 0.82 -9.17
C PRO A 30 -17.59 0.68 -10.36
N ALA A 31 -18.85 0.33 -10.11
CA ALA A 31 -19.87 0.24 -11.15
C ALA A 31 -20.25 1.63 -11.71
N ASP A 32 -20.41 2.62 -10.84
CA ASP A 32 -20.76 4.00 -11.21
C ASP A 32 -19.60 4.65 -11.94
N LEU A 33 -18.38 4.52 -11.39
CA LEU A 33 -17.16 5.00 -12.01
C LEU A 33 -16.94 4.41 -13.42
N LEU A 34 -17.20 3.11 -13.60
CA LEU A 34 -17.09 2.46 -14.90
C LEU A 34 -18.15 2.96 -15.88
N ALA A 35 -19.37 3.25 -15.40
CA ALA A 35 -20.42 3.83 -16.23
C ALA A 35 -20.04 5.25 -16.67
N GLU A 36 -19.52 6.07 -15.76
CA GLU A 36 -19.04 7.41 -16.07
C GLU A 36 -17.88 7.38 -17.07
N TYR A 37 -16.86 6.54 -16.83
CA TYR A 37 -15.73 6.36 -17.74
C TYR A 37 -16.17 6.03 -19.17
N LYS A 38 -17.16 5.14 -19.33
CA LYS A 38 -17.69 4.74 -20.65
C LYS A 38 -18.30 5.90 -21.43
N ILE A 39 -18.87 6.89 -20.74
CA ILE A 39 -19.45 8.10 -21.34
C ILE A 39 -18.34 9.13 -21.56
N ALA A 40 -17.52 9.38 -20.54
CA ALA A 40 -16.45 10.38 -20.56
C ALA A 40 -15.43 10.11 -21.68
N ARG A 41 -15.07 8.84 -21.92
CA ARG A 41 -14.10 8.43 -22.95
C ARG A 41 -14.53 8.73 -24.39
N LEU A 42 -15.81 9.04 -24.63
CA LEU A 42 -16.32 9.39 -25.95
C LEU A 42 -16.14 10.88 -26.28
N ARG A 43 -15.76 11.71 -25.29
CA ARG A 43 -15.55 13.13 -25.50
C ARG A 43 -14.23 13.38 -26.24
N PRO A 44 -14.18 14.31 -27.22
CA PRO A 44 -12.95 14.59 -27.99
C PRO A 44 -11.76 15.07 -27.16
N ASP A 45 -12.02 15.68 -26.00
CA ASP A 45 -11.05 16.24 -25.06
C ASP A 45 -10.76 15.32 -23.87
N PHE A 46 -11.21 14.06 -23.91
CA PHE A 46 -11.01 13.13 -22.81
C PHE A 46 -9.53 12.86 -22.53
N SER A 47 -9.15 13.01 -21.26
CA SER A 47 -7.83 12.67 -20.73
C SER A 47 -8.00 11.61 -19.64
N LEU A 48 -7.49 10.40 -19.90
CA LEU A 48 -7.52 9.32 -18.90
C LEU A 48 -6.75 9.72 -17.64
N LYS A 49 -5.65 10.46 -17.79
CA LYS A 49 -4.85 10.94 -16.66
C LYS A 49 -5.66 11.85 -15.75
N ASP A 50 -6.40 12.80 -16.32
CA ASP A 50 -7.19 13.75 -15.53
C ASP A 50 -8.40 13.06 -14.91
N PHE A 51 -9.03 12.12 -15.65
CA PHE A 51 -10.08 11.26 -15.12
C PHE A 51 -9.59 10.46 -13.91
N VAL A 52 -8.44 9.81 -14.01
CA VAL A 52 -7.86 9.05 -12.88
C VAL A 52 -7.55 9.97 -11.71
N ALA A 53 -6.97 11.14 -11.94
CA ALA A 53 -6.66 12.10 -10.88
C ALA A 53 -7.90 12.67 -10.17
N GLN A 54 -9.07 12.65 -10.83
CA GLN A 54 -10.33 13.15 -10.29
C GLN A 54 -11.10 12.10 -9.48
N HIS A 55 -10.96 10.80 -9.82
CA HIS A 55 -11.80 9.73 -9.27
C HIS A 55 -11.05 8.68 -8.44
N PHE A 56 -9.74 8.82 -8.29
CA PHE A 56 -8.94 7.90 -7.49
C PHE A 56 -8.05 8.65 -6.50
N THR A 57 -8.12 8.21 -5.24
CA THR A 57 -7.18 8.59 -4.19
C THR A 57 -6.03 7.59 -4.12
N LEU A 58 -4.79 8.09 -4.11
CA LEU A 58 -3.63 7.25 -3.80
C LEU A 58 -3.51 7.05 -2.29
N PRO A 59 -3.29 5.82 -1.79
CA PRO A 59 -3.13 5.58 -0.37
C PRO A 59 -1.88 6.28 0.16
N GLU A 60 -1.95 6.78 1.39
CA GLU A 60 -0.80 7.38 2.06
C GLU A 60 0.28 6.32 2.28
N ARG A 61 1.40 6.43 1.55
CA ARG A 61 2.59 5.64 1.84
C ARG A 61 3.38 6.34 2.94
N LYS A 62 3.43 5.74 4.14
CA LYS A 62 4.29 6.23 5.22
C LYS A 62 5.73 6.34 4.71
N THR A 63 6.22 7.56 4.55
CA THR A 63 7.61 7.82 4.19
C THR A 63 8.51 7.43 5.34
N VAL A 64 9.49 6.57 5.06
CA VAL A 64 10.53 6.20 6.02
C VAL A 64 11.43 7.41 6.26
N SER A 65 11.17 8.15 7.33
CA SER A 65 12.08 9.20 7.81
C SER A 65 12.94 8.64 8.95
N TYR A 66 13.78 7.65 8.63
CA TYR A 66 14.80 7.21 9.58
C TYR A 66 16.10 7.97 9.32
N GLN A 67 16.54 8.76 10.29
CA GLN A 67 17.85 9.41 10.24
C GLN A 67 18.83 8.62 11.09
N ARG A 68 19.74 7.92 10.39
CA ARG A 68 20.81 7.16 11.04
C ARG A 68 21.74 8.11 11.80
N SER A 69 22.10 7.75 13.04
CA SER A 69 23.13 8.48 13.76
C SER A 69 24.53 8.11 13.23
N PRO A 70 25.52 9.03 13.21
CA PRO A 70 26.84 8.79 12.60
C PRO A 70 27.56 7.53 13.11
N ASP A 71 27.40 7.21 14.40
CA ASP A 71 28.07 6.08 15.07
C ASP A 71 27.12 4.90 15.34
N GLU A 72 25.93 4.90 14.74
CA GLU A 72 24.95 3.85 14.95
C GLU A 72 25.40 2.52 14.32
N ASN A 73 25.48 1.47 15.13
CA ASN A 73 25.80 0.14 14.62
C ASN A 73 24.58 -0.52 13.94
N VAL A 74 24.82 -1.58 13.17
CA VAL A 74 23.77 -2.27 12.39
C VAL A 74 22.63 -2.81 13.27
N ARG A 75 22.94 -3.26 14.49
CA ARG A 75 21.93 -3.82 15.40
C ARG A 75 20.99 -2.74 15.91
N ASP A 76 21.53 -1.60 16.30
CA ASP A 76 20.74 -0.47 16.79
C ASP A 76 19.88 0.12 15.66
N TYR A 77 20.45 0.22 14.45
CA TYR A 77 19.73 0.59 13.25
C TYR A 77 18.53 -0.34 12.97
N ILE A 78 18.75 -1.65 12.97
CA ILE A 78 17.67 -2.64 12.78
C ILE A 78 16.60 -2.51 13.87
N ASN A 79 17.01 -2.32 15.12
CA ASN A 79 16.08 -2.19 16.23
C ASN A 79 15.17 -0.95 16.10
N GLY A 80 15.74 0.18 15.67
CA GLY A 80 14.99 1.41 15.38
C GLY A 80 14.06 1.26 14.17
N MET A 81 14.46 0.49 13.16
CA MET A 81 13.65 0.27 11.97
C MET A 81 12.34 -0.48 12.24
N TRP A 82 12.22 -1.27 13.30
CA TRP A 82 10.98 -1.95 13.63
C TRP A 82 9.81 -0.98 13.88
N GLU A 83 10.06 0.19 14.47
CA GLU A 83 9.03 1.21 14.67
C GLU A 83 8.58 1.82 13.33
N VAL A 84 9.53 2.09 12.45
CA VAL A 84 9.28 2.67 11.12
C VAL A 84 8.51 1.71 10.21
N LEU A 85 8.82 0.42 10.29
CA LEU A 85 8.20 -0.63 9.47
C LEU A 85 6.89 -1.15 10.05
N SER A 86 6.54 -0.78 11.28
CA SER A 86 5.27 -1.18 11.88
C SER A 86 4.09 -0.39 11.29
N ARG A 87 2.97 -1.07 11.10
CA ARG A 87 1.68 -0.51 10.73
C ARG A 87 0.67 -0.83 11.83
N PRO A 88 -0.11 0.16 12.29
CA PRO A 88 -1.18 -0.10 13.25
C PRO A 88 -2.25 -0.98 12.59
N PRO A 89 -3.19 -1.52 13.38
CA PRO A 89 -4.40 -2.13 12.84
C PRO A 89 -5.07 -1.23 11.80
N ASP A 90 -5.52 -1.83 10.71
CA ASP A 90 -6.15 -1.11 9.62
C ASP A 90 -7.62 -0.83 9.89
N MET A 91 -8.13 0.23 9.28
CA MET A 91 -9.57 0.44 9.13
C MET A 91 -9.99 0.03 7.73
N ALA A 92 -11.16 -0.61 7.62
CA ALA A 92 -11.73 -0.90 6.32
C ALA A 92 -12.01 0.41 5.57
N VAL A 93 -11.42 0.56 4.38
CA VAL A 93 -11.68 1.66 3.46
C VAL A 93 -12.49 1.10 2.29
N ALA A 94 -13.62 1.74 1.98
CA ALA A 94 -14.46 1.31 0.87
C ALA A 94 -13.65 1.27 -0.43
N TYR A 95 -13.83 0.19 -1.21
CA TYR A 95 -13.22 -0.02 -2.52
C TYR A 95 -11.68 -0.12 -2.55
N SER A 96 -11.01 -0.01 -1.39
CA SER A 96 -9.57 -0.24 -1.28
C SER A 96 -9.23 -1.69 -1.61
N SER A 97 -8.08 -1.87 -2.26
CA SER A 97 -7.49 -3.21 -2.47
C SER A 97 -6.81 -3.76 -1.22
N GLN A 98 -6.52 -2.90 -0.22
CA GLN A 98 -5.93 -3.32 1.05
C GLN A 98 -6.96 -4.08 1.90
N LEU A 99 -6.60 -5.31 2.29
CA LEU A 99 -7.38 -6.09 3.24
C LEU A 99 -7.01 -5.65 4.66
N PRO A 100 -7.97 -5.24 5.50
CA PRO A 100 -7.67 -4.69 6.81
C PRO A 100 -7.25 -5.80 7.79
N LEU A 101 -6.16 -5.56 8.53
CA LEU A 101 -5.71 -6.44 9.61
C LEU A 101 -6.07 -5.88 11.00
N PRO A 102 -6.50 -6.72 11.95
CA PRO A 102 -6.96 -6.27 13.27
C PRO A 102 -5.84 -5.99 14.28
N TYR A 103 -4.60 -6.35 13.96
CA TYR A 103 -3.43 -6.23 14.84
C TYR A 103 -2.29 -5.47 14.18
N THR A 104 -1.32 -5.03 14.99
CA THR A 104 -0.12 -4.34 14.48
C THR A 104 0.73 -5.32 13.69
N TYR A 105 1.21 -4.93 12.52
CA TYR A 105 2.04 -5.78 11.68
C TYR A 105 3.26 -5.04 11.13
N VAL A 106 4.27 -5.79 10.70
CA VAL A 106 5.48 -5.24 10.08
C VAL A 106 5.44 -5.45 8.58
N VAL A 107 5.77 -4.41 7.82
CA VAL A 107 5.89 -4.46 6.35
C VAL A 107 7.35 -4.57 5.92
N PRO A 108 7.64 -5.12 4.72
CA PRO A 108 9.00 -5.14 4.18
C PRO A 108 9.61 -3.74 3.97
N GLY A 109 8.76 -2.73 3.77
CA GLY A 109 9.17 -1.34 3.57
C GLY A 109 9.19 -0.89 2.11
N GLY A 110 9.50 0.39 1.89
CA GLY A 110 9.45 1.00 0.57
C GLY A 110 8.02 1.10 0.03
N ARG A 111 7.78 0.56 -1.18
CA ARG A 111 6.46 0.58 -1.82
C ARG A 111 5.47 -0.46 -1.27
N PHE A 112 5.92 -1.33 -0.36
CA PHE A 112 5.12 -2.38 0.23
C PHE A 112 4.50 -1.86 1.53
N SER A 113 3.18 -1.69 1.52
CA SER A 113 2.37 -1.15 2.61
C SER A 113 1.57 -2.22 3.35
N GLU A 114 1.58 -3.45 2.84
CA GLU A 114 0.80 -4.59 3.31
C GLU A 114 1.70 -5.65 3.95
N LEU A 115 1.10 -6.57 4.69
CA LEU A 115 1.76 -7.77 5.21
C LEU A 115 2.14 -8.72 4.07
N TYR A 116 3.34 -9.32 4.14
CA TYR A 116 3.81 -10.32 3.16
C TYR A 116 4.09 -11.65 3.84
N TYR A 117 3.40 -12.70 3.40
CA TYR A 117 3.30 -13.97 4.13
C TYR A 117 4.62 -14.58 4.60
N TRP A 118 5.49 -14.99 3.67
CA TRP A 118 6.78 -15.60 4.02
C TRP A 118 7.81 -14.61 4.59
N ASP A 119 7.79 -13.34 4.17
CA ASP A 119 8.62 -12.27 4.75
C ASP A 119 8.35 -12.08 6.25
N SER A 120 7.09 -12.24 6.67
CA SER A 120 6.67 -12.15 8.06
C SER A 120 7.39 -13.17 8.94
N TYR A 121 7.64 -14.38 8.46
CA TYR A 121 8.33 -15.40 9.26
C TYR A 121 9.76 -14.98 9.62
N PHE A 122 10.54 -14.52 8.64
CA PHE A 122 11.91 -14.07 8.89
C PHE A 122 11.94 -12.77 9.71
N THR A 123 10.98 -11.88 9.48
CA THR A 123 10.76 -10.69 10.31
C THR A 123 10.52 -11.07 11.77
N MET A 124 9.64 -12.03 12.03
CA MET A 124 9.30 -12.49 13.38
C MET A 124 10.50 -13.11 14.13
N ILE A 125 11.42 -13.78 13.43
CA ILE A 125 12.69 -14.22 14.03
C ILE A 125 13.49 -13.00 14.54
N GLY A 126 13.62 -11.95 13.73
CA GLY A 126 14.30 -10.71 14.12
C GLY A 126 13.62 -9.99 15.29
N LEU A 127 12.28 -9.95 15.30
CA LEU A 127 11.49 -9.40 16.40
C LEU A 127 11.74 -10.16 17.71
N TYR A 128 11.79 -11.50 17.65
CA TYR A 128 12.11 -12.34 18.80
C TYR A 128 13.50 -12.03 19.36
N GLU A 129 14.52 -11.98 18.50
CA GLU A 129 15.90 -11.65 18.87
C GLU A 129 16.05 -10.22 19.46
N ASN A 130 15.14 -9.31 19.11
CA ASN A 130 15.10 -7.95 19.67
C ASN A 130 14.07 -7.79 20.80
N GLN A 131 13.56 -8.90 21.35
CA GLN A 131 12.59 -8.94 22.46
C GLN A 131 11.28 -8.19 22.18
N LYS A 132 10.92 -7.99 20.91
CA LYS A 132 9.63 -7.40 20.48
C LYS A 132 8.54 -8.46 20.41
N ILE A 133 8.37 -9.19 21.51
CA ILE A 133 7.52 -10.39 21.60
C ILE A 133 6.04 -10.08 21.34
N ASP A 134 5.54 -8.93 21.80
CA ASP A 134 4.14 -8.58 21.61
C ASP A 134 3.84 -8.26 20.14
N LEU A 135 4.73 -7.53 19.45
CA LEU A 135 4.61 -7.28 18.01
C LEU A 135 4.70 -8.59 17.21
N MET A 136 5.59 -9.50 17.59
CA MET A 136 5.67 -10.83 16.98
C MET A 136 4.35 -11.61 17.17
N ARG A 137 3.72 -11.53 18.34
CA ARG A 137 2.42 -12.20 18.60
C ARG A 137 1.29 -11.59 17.80
N ASP A 138 1.29 -10.27 17.64
CA ASP A 138 0.30 -9.58 16.80
C ASP A 138 0.38 -10.07 15.34
N MET A 139 1.60 -10.28 14.81
CA MET A 139 1.86 -10.85 13.47
C MET A 139 1.56 -12.36 13.31
N VAL A 140 1.01 -13.03 14.33
CA VAL A 140 0.51 -14.42 14.24
C VAL A 140 -1.01 -14.48 14.41
N ARG A 141 -1.63 -13.41 14.92
CA ARG A 141 -3.06 -13.35 15.29
C ARG A 141 -3.95 -12.76 14.20
N ASP A 142 -3.32 -12.20 13.18
CA ASP A 142 -3.88 -11.64 11.95
C ASP A 142 -4.85 -12.57 11.22
#